data_AF-A0A2V7KRH9-F1
#
_entry.id   AF-A0A2V7KRH9-F1
#
_cell.length_a   1.000
_cell.length_b   1.000
_cell.length_c   1.000
_cell.angle_alpha   90.00
_cell.angle_beta   90.00
_cell.angle_gamma   90.00
#
_symmetry.space_group_name_H-M   'P 1'
#
loop_
_entity.id
_entity.type
_entity.pdbx_description
1 polymer ?
#
loop_
_entity_poly.entity_id
_entity_poly.type
_entity_poly.pdbx_seq_one_letter_code
_entity_poly.pdbx_strand_id
1 'polypeptide(L)'
;MKAVLFVALAALSPGLAAQQPTAAQVQQALQQPGVSDQVRSRIAQSGLTPDQIRARLTASGYPSTMLDAYLTPTTGGAVGAGPTEAELAAIQALGLPPMAQELLTPDTGLIRLAGAGGGAAAPSEVFGVDVFRRSTTQFMPLLSGPVPPDYRLGPGDNLVLILTGDVELTYSLPITREGFILIPQVGQVHVANLTLDQLRDVLYTRLGRVYSGVKRGSGATTQFDVTVANVRANQIYVVGEVGQPGAYQISSLGTVFTALYAAGGVTDLARLRGVEVQRGGRTIAILDLYDYLLRGDTRSDIRLETGDVIFVPLREARVRVTGAVVRPAVYETRPNETLYDIVKAAGGFRPEAALERVKVDRILPGDARSTQTTARVTIDVPLANGLVPPFRLEDGDVVRVDALAEAADQYTVAVTGMVQQPGNYPWHPGMTLRELMTLARGPRIGVDLREAEIARLPADRSKGQLATTLRVPLDSTYLFERDSAGQFIGPPGIEFPAHGTPEVTLAAYDNVLIFKQPDFELQRMVTITGEVMFPGTYALRSKDE
;
A
#
# COMPACT_ATOMS: atom_id res chain seq x y z
N MET A 1 38.50 -35.25 -50.02
CA MET A 1 39.19 -35.38 -48.72
C MET A 1 38.88 -34.16 -47.87
N LYS A 2 38.01 -34.28 -46.87
CA LYS A 2 38.08 -33.52 -45.60
C LYS A 2 37.11 -34.15 -44.61
N ALA A 3 37.64 -34.45 -43.44
CA ALA A 3 37.05 -35.26 -42.40
C ALA A 3 36.12 -34.46 -41.49
N VAL A 4 34.99 -35.11 -41.19
CA VAL A 4 34.27 -35.23 -39.91
C VAL A 4 34.90 -34.56 -38.67
N LEU A 5 34.10 -33.78 -37.95
CA LEU A 5 33.93 -33.97 -36.50
C LEU A 5 32.51 -33.59 -36.06
N PHE A 6 31.85 -34.58 -35.45
CA PHE A 6 30.52 -34.55 -34.83
C PHE A 6 30.70 -34.32 -33.33
N VAL A 7 29.99 -33.35 -32.72
CA VAL A 7 29.64 -33.30 -31.28
C VAL A 7 28.29 -32.56 -31.21
N ALA A 8 27.16 -33.27 -31.18
CA ALA A 8 26.43 -33.78 -30.01
C ALA A 8 25.64 -32.71 -29.22
N LEU A 9 24.33 -32.75 -29.46
CA LEU A 9 23.16 -32.31 -28.69
C LEU A 9 23.37 -31.86 -27.23
N ALA A 10 22.81 -30.69 -26.90
CA ALA A 10 22.15 -30.45 -25.61
C ALA A 10 20.81 -29.76 -25.87
N ALA A 11 19.72 -30.49 -25.59
CA ALA A 11 18.36 -29.97 -25.61
C ALA A 11 18.17 -29.02 -24.42
N LEU A 12 17.91 -27.75 -24.71
CA LEU A 12 17.38 -26.78 -23.75
C LEU A 12 16.04 -26.29 -24.29
N SER A 13 15.02 -26.51 -23.49
CA SER A 13 13.65 -25.99 -23.61
C SER A 13 13.61 -24.56 -24.15
N PRO A 14 12.68 -24.20 -25.06
CA PRO A 14 12.48 -22.80 -25.41
C PRO A 14 11.78 -22.11 -24.22
N GLY A 15 12.58 -21.51 -23.34
CA GLY A 15 12.13 -20.46 -22.45
C GLY A 15 11.61 -19.28 -23.27
N LEU A 16 10.64 -18.57 -22.71
CA LEU A 16 10.00 -17.37 -23.27
C LEU A 16 10.99 -16.51 -24.06
N ALA A 17 10.93 -16.58 -25.39
CA ALA A 17 11.50 -15.55 -26.23
C ALA A 17 10.63 -14.31 -26.04
N ALA A 18 11.20 -13.26 -25.44
CA ALA A 18 10.58 -11.94 -25.40
C ALA A 18 10.21 -11.54 -26.84
N GLN A 19 8.91 -11.43 -27.13
CA GLN A 19 8.44 -10.98 -28.43
C GLN A 19 9.03 -9.59 -28.70
N GLN A 20 9.71 -9.45 -29.84
CA GLN A 20 10.20 -8.15 -30.28
C GLN A 20 9.00 -7.19 -30.43
N PRO A 21 9.08 -5.96 -29.89
CA PRO A 21 7.99 -5.02 -29.99
C PRO A 21 7.67 -4.71 -31.45
N THR A 22 6.38 -4.60 -31.76
CA THR A 22 5.91 -4.21 -33.10
C THR A 22 6.25 -2.75 -33.38
N ALA A 23 6.43 -2.39 -34.67
CA ALA A 23 6.78 -1.03 -35.07
C ALA A 23 5.80 0.04 -34.53
N ALA A 24 4.53 -0.30 -34.40
CA ALA A 24 3.51 0.57 -33.80
C ALA A 24 3.72 0.81 -32.29
N GLN A 25 4.13 -0.21 -31.54
CA GLN A 25 4.42 -0.10 -30.11
C GLN A 25 5.68 0.74 -29.86
N VAL A 26 6.70 0.60 -30.71
CA VAL A 26 7.90 1.45 -30.67
C VAL A 26 7.50 2.90 -30.92
N GLN A 27 6.75 3.18 -31.99
CA GLN A 27 6.32 4.55 -32.33
C GLN A 27 5.48 5.22 -31.25
N GLN A 28 4.67 4.45 -30.51
CA GLN A 28 3.85 4.98 -29.41
C GLN A 28 4.66 5.20 -28.13
N ALA A 29 5.66 4.36 -27.86
CA ALA A 29 6.61 4.57 -26.76
C ALA A 29 7.46 5.85 -26.96
N LEU A 30 7.82 6.17 -28.20
CA LEU A 30 8.59 7.38 -28.53
C LEU A 30 7.81 8.69 -28.34
N GLN A 31 6.48 8.62 -28.28
CA GLN A 31 5.60 9.77 -28.06
C GLN A 31 5.32 10.03 -26.56
N GLN A 32 5.87 9.22 -25.66
CA GLN A 32 5.66 9.42 -24.23
C GLN A 32 6.40 10.68 -23.72
N PRO A 33 5.78 11.48 -22.83
CA PRO A 33 6.46 12.60 -22.20
C PRO A 33 7.63 12.11 -21.33
N GLY A 34 8.81 12.75 -21.47
CA GLY A 34 10.02 12.44 -20.70
C GLY A 34 11.05 11.55 -21.39
N VAL A 35 10.76 10.98 -22.56
CA VAL A 35 11.72 10.17 -23.33
C VAL A 35 12.94 11.00 -23.76
N SER A 36 12.73 12.27 -24.12
CA SER A 36 13.80 13.21 -24.46
C SER A 36 14.78 13.46 -23.29
N ASP A 37 14.27 13.47 -22.06
CA ASP A 37 15.09 13.62 -20.84
C ASP A 37 15.88 12.34 -20.54
N GLN A 38 15.30 11.17 -20.83
CA GLN A 38 16.01 9.90 -20.76
C GLN A 38 17.17 9.84 -21.76
N VAL A 39 16.97 10.30 -23.01
CA VAL A 39 18.05 10.42 -24.00
C VAL A 39 19.19 11.30 -23.48
N ARG A 40 18.88 12.49 -22.94
CA ARG A 40 19.89 13.41 -22.38
C ARG A 40 20.67 12.75 -21.24
N SER A 41 19.96 12.10 -20.32
CA SER A 41 20.57 11.43 -19.18
C SER A 41 21.54 10.33 -19.61
N ARG A 42 21.21 9.53 -20.64
CA ARG A 42 22.11 8.50 -21.19
C ARG A 42 23.33 9.07 -21.86
N ILE A 43 23.16 10.12 -22.67
CA ILE A 43 24.29 10.79 -23.31
C ILE A 43 25.23 11.37 -22.24
N ALA A 44 24.68 11.98 -21.19
CA ALA A 44 25.47 12.47 -20.05
C ALA A 44 26.18 11.32 -19.29
N GLN A 45 25.49 10.20 -19.04
CA GLN A 45 26.05 9.03 -18.35
C GLN A 45 27.08 8.26 -19.18
N SER A 46 27.03 8.38 -20.51
CA SER A 46 28.02 7.77 -21.40
C SER A 46 29.44 8.33 -21.20
N GLY A 47 29.54 9.51 -20.56
CA GLY A 47 30.81 10.19 -20.33
C GLY A 47 31.47 10.74 -21.60
N LEU A 48 30.79 10.67 -22.76
CA LEU A 48 31.30 11.19 -24.02
C LEU A 48 31.20 12.72 -24.05
N THR A 49 32.26 13.38 -24.49
CA THR A 49 32.21 14.83 -24.71
C THR A 49 31.37 15.15 -25.95
N PRO A 50 30.77 16.35 -26.06
CA PRO A 50 30.02 16.75 -27.24
C PRO A 50 30.80 16.54 -28.54
N ASP A 51 32.10 16.86 -28.57
CA ASP A 51 32.94 16.68 -29.75
C ASP A 51 33.19 15.20 -30.10
N GLN A 52 33.32 14.33 -29.09
CA GLN A 52 33.41 12.88 -29.32
C GLN A 52 32.12 12.30 -29.91
N ILE A 53 30.96 12.81 -29.48
CA ILE A 53 29.66 12.39 -30.00
C ILE A 53 29.54 12.79 -31.46
N ARG A 54 29.86 14.05 -31.80
CA ARG A 54 29.84 14.52 -33.19
C ARG A 54 30.78 13.72 -34.09
N ALA A 55 31.98 13.39 -33.62
CA ALA A 55 32.95 12.58 -34.36
C ALA A 55 32.50 11.12 -34.57
N ARG A 56 31.78 10.52 -33.61
CA ARG A 56 31.22 9.18 -33.76
C ARG A 56 30.00 9.14 -34.66
N LEU A 57 29.17 10.19 -34.64
CA LEU A 57 28.04 10.34 -35.55
C LEU A 57 28.52 10.41 -37.01
N THR A 58 29.53 11.24 -37.30
CA THR A 58 30.09 11.34 -38.65
C THR A 58 30.76 10.05 -39.09
N ALA A 59 31.49 9.37 -38.21
CA ALA A 59 32.08 8.05 -38.49
C ALA A 59 31.02 6.98 -38.79
N SER A 60 29.81 7.13 -38.25
CA SER A 60 28.68 6.21 -38.44
C SER A 60 27.73 6.65 -39.56
N GLY A 61 28.06 7.69 -40.33
CA GLY A 61 27.27 8.18 -41.46
C GLY A 61 26.10 9.09 -41.11
N TYR A 62 26.00 9.57 -39.85
CA TYR A 62 24.97 10.50 -39.39
C TYR A 62 25.48 11.96 -39.39
N PRO A 63 24.58 12.95 -39.57
CA PRO A 63 24.94 14.36 -39.42
C PRO A 63 25.49 14.66 -38.01
N SER A 64 26.60 15.41 -37.93
CA SER A 64 27.24 15.75 -36.65
C SER A 64 26.34 16.55 -35.71
N THR A 65 25.36 17.28 -36.23
CA THR A 65 24.44 18.14 -35.46
C THR A 65 23.17 17.42 -35.01
N MET A 66 22.97 16.15 -35.39
CA MET A 66 21.71 15.42 -35.19
C MET A 66 21.29 15.32 -33.72
N LEU A 67 22.26 15.27 -32.79
CA LEU A 67 21.98 15.16 -31.35
C LEU A 67 22.20 16.46 -30.57
N ASP A 68 22.49 17.60 -31.22
CA ASP A 68 22.83 18.86 -30.53
C ASP A 68 21.71 19.34 -29.57
N ALA A 69 20.45 19.04 -29.87
CA ALA A 69 19.29 19.32 -29.00
C ALA A 69 19.34 18.59 -27.64
N TYR A 70 20.15 17.53 -27.54
CA TYR A 70 20.35 16.73 -26.34
C TYR A 70 21.73 16.97 -25.69
N LEU A 71 22.64 17.71 -26.34
CA LEU A 71 24.00 18.02 -25.85
C LEU A 71 24.09 19.35 -25.09
N THR A 72 23.10 20.22 -25.24
CA THR A 72 23.07 21.52 -24.57
C THR A 72 22.28 21.44 -23.26
N PRO A 73 22.85 21.88 -22.11
CA PRO A 73 22.08 22.07 -20.89
C PRO A 73 21.16 23.27 -21.08
N THR A 74 19.97 23.04 -21.63
CA THR A 74 18.95 24.08 -21.72
C THR A 74 18.33 24.25 -20.34
N THR A 75 18.61 25.39 -19.70
CA THR A 75 17.84 25.87 -18.55
C THR A 75 16.37 26.01 -18.96
N GLY A 76 15.54 25.03 -18.59
CA GLY A 76 14.09 25.19 -18.47
C GLY A 76 13.22 25.09 -19.74
N GLY A 77 13.68 24.45 -20.83
CA GLY A 77 12.86 24.22 -22.03
C GLY A 77 12.70 22.75 -22.38
N ALA A 78 11.45 22.26 -22.37
CA ALA A 78 11.11 20.93 -22.90
C ALA A 78 11.44 20.88 -24.40
N VAL A 79 12.13 19.82 -24.85
CA VAL A 79 12.16 19.48 -26.29
C VAL A 79 10.73 19.12 -26.67
N GLY A 80 10.05 19.98 -27.43
CA GLY A 80 8.61 19.88 -27.70
C GLY A 80 8.16 18.67 -28.53
N ALA A 81 9.09 17.81 -28.94
CA ALA A 81 8.83 16.54 -29.61
C ALA A 81 9.74 15.47 -29.03
N GLY A 82 9.21 14.24 -28.88
CA GLY A 82 10.01 13.06 -28.54
C GLY A 82 11.08 12.76 -29.60
N PRO A 83 12.13 12.00 -29.26
CA PRO A 83 13.20 11.69 -30.20
C PRO A 83 12.67 10.93 -31.42
N THR A 84 13.17 11.30 -32.60
CA THR A 84 12.81 10.61 -33.85
C THR A 84 13.47 9.23 -33.92
N GLU A 85 12.90 8.32 -34.72
CA GLU A 85 13.48 6.98 -34.96
C GLU A 85 14.93 7.07 -35.47
N ALA A 86 15.23 8.07 -36.30
CA ALA A 86 16.58 8.35 -36.79
C ALA A 86 17.53 8.80 -35.67
N GLU A 87 17.07 9.61 -34.73
CA GLU A 87 17.88 10.03 -33.55
C GLU A 87 18.18 8.85 -32.63
N LEU A 88 17.24 7.92 -32.44
CA LEU A 88 17.47 6.70 -31.65
C LEU A 88 18.45 5.74 -32.30
N ALA A 89 18.36 5.57 -33.63
CA ALA A 89 19.33 4.80 -34.39
C ALA A 89 20.74 5.42 -34.28
N ALA A 90 20.84 6.75 -34.34
CA ALA A 90 22.08 7.48 -34.15
C ALA A 90 22.67 7.29 -32.73
N ILE A 91 21.82 7.24 -31.69
CA ILE A 91 22.25 6.94 -30.32
C ILE A 91 22.76 5.51 -30.18
N GLN A 92 22.12 4.53 -30.82
CA GLN A 92 22.62 3.15 -30.85
C GLN A 92 23.97 3.05 -31.55
N ALA A 93 24.18 3.83 -32.62
CA ALA A 93 25.47 3.92 -33.31
C ALA A 93 26.60 4.51 -32.45
N LEU A 94 26.28 5.22 -31.36
CA LEU A 94 27.28 5.67 -30.37
C LEU A 94 27.79 4.53 -29.46
N GLY A 95 27.22 3.33 -29.58
CA GLY A 95 27.53 2.16 -28.75
C GLY A 95 26.70 2.08 -27.46
N LEU A 96 25.58 2.81 -27.39
CA LEU A 96 24.67 2.79 -26.24
C LEU A 96 23.58 1.71 -26.44
N PRO A 97 23.17 1.01 -25.37
CA PRO A 97 22.15 -0.05 -25.46
C PRO A 97 20.79 0.49 -25.95
N PRO A 98 20.01 -0.33 -26.70
CA PRO A 98 18.75 0.09 -27.30
C PRO A 98 17.70 0.48 -26.25
N MET A 99 17.15 1.70 -26.37
CA MET A 99 16.15 2.21 -25.42
C MET A 99 14.78 1.50 -25.52
N ALA A 100 14.43 0.97 -26.69
CA ALA A 100 13.11 0.41 -26.97
C ALA A 100 12.73 -0.77 -26.07
N GLN A 101 13.71 -1.52 -25.55
CA GLN A 101 13.48 -2.67 -24.68
C GLN A 101 13.30 -2.30 -23.20
N GLU A 102 13.83 -1.16 -22.75
CA GLU A 102 13.68 -0.69 -21.35
C GLU A 102 12.42 0.14 -21.13
N LEU A 103 11.95 0.85 -22.15
CA LEU A 103 10.65 1.56 -22.14
C LEU A 103 9.44 0.62 -21.95
N LEU A 104 9.65 -0.68 -22.19
CA LEU A 104 8.62 -1.72 -22.14
C LEU A 104 8.87 -2.73 -21.01
N THR A 105 9.59 -2.37 -19.94
CA THR A 105 9.65 -3.27 -18.78
C THR A 105 8.22 -3.57 -18.30
N PRO A 106 7.79 -4.85 -18.25
CA PRO A 106 6.49 -5.19 -17.69
C PRO A 106 6.54 -4.77 -16.22
N ASP A 107 5.72 -3.79 -15.85
CA ASP A 107 5.61 -3.35 -14.48
C ASP A 107 4.89 -4.49 -13.76
N THR A 108 5.64 -5.34 -13.07
CA THR A 108 5.16 -6.62 -12.54
C THR A 108 4.23 -6.46 -11.34
N GLY A 109 3.82 -5.23 -10.99
CA GLY A 109 2.99 -4.97 -9.82
C GLY A 109 3.70 -5.30 -8.50
N LEU A 110 4.96 -5.74 -8.55
CA LEU A 110 5.80 -5.92 -7.38
C LEU A 110 6.08 -4.54 -6.79
N ILE A 111 5.59 -4.35 -5.57
CA ILE A 111 5.74 -3.17 -4.72
C ILE A 111 7.20 -2.69 -4.81
N ARG A 112 7.48 -1.71 -5.67
CA ARG A 112 8.71 -0.93 -5.56
C ARG A 112 8.49 0.07 -4.43
N LEU A 113 8.75 -0.40 -3.22
CA LEU A 113 8.98 0.49 -2.09
C LEU A 113 10.25 1.28 -2.43
N ALA A 114 10.08 2.58 -2.65
CA ALA A 114 11.11 3.60 -2.79
C ALA A 114 12.02 3.54 -4.03
N GLY A 115 11.99 4.64 -4.79
CA GLY A 115 13.12 5.12 -5.59
C GLY A 115 13.09 4.76 -7.08
N ALA A 116 12.56 5.66 -7.92
CA ALA A 116 13.23 6.21 -9.12
C ALA A 116 12.24 6.94 -10.06
N GLY A 117 12.35 8.26 -10.12
CA GLY A 117 12.49 8.95 -11.41
C GLY A 117 11.28 9.17 -12.33
N GLY A 118 10.04 9.01 -11.89
CA GLY A 118 8.86 9.49 -12.60
C GLY A 118 7.92 10.15 -11.60
N GLY A 119 7.32 11.30 -11.94
CA GLY A 119 6.47 12.10 -11.06
C GLY A 119 5.21 11.35 -10.60
N ALA A 120 5.37 10.39 -9.69
CA ALA A 120 4.28 9.74 -9.01
C ALA A 120 3.60 10.78 -8.14
N ALA A 121 2.33 11.07 -8.45
CA ALA A 121 1.48 11.90 -7.61
C ALA A 121 1.56 11.40 -6.16
N ALA A 122 1.53 12.35 -5.21
CA ALA A 122 1.54 12.02 -3.79
C ALA A 122 0.43 10.99 -3.47
N PRO A 123 0.70 10.01 -2.59
CA PRO A 123 -0.29 8.99 -2.23
C PRO A 123 -1.56 9.67 -1.71
N SER A 124 -2.72 9.18 -2.14
CA SER A 124 -3.99 9.72 -1.72
C SER A 124 -4.27 9.37 -0.25
N GLU A 125 -4.78 10.34 0.50
CA GLU A 125 -5.34 10.07 1.83
C GLU A 125 -6.68 9.33 1.76
N VAL A 126 -7.32 9.27 0.58
CA VAL A 126 -8.62 8.66 0.37
C VAL A 126 -8.46 7.17 0.11
N PHE A 127 -9.15 6.37 0.92
CA PHE A 127 -9.09 4.92 0.81
C PHE A 127 -9.50 4.45 -0.59
N GLY A 128 -8.63 3.66 -1.23
CA GLY A 128 -8.92 2.98 -2.50
C GLY A 128 -8.53 3.75 -3.77
N VAL A 129 -8.33 5.07 -3.71
CA VAL A 129 -8.03 5.88 -4.91
C VAL A 129 -6.71 5.44 -5.57
N ASP A 130 -5.68 5.21 -4.76
CA ASP A 130 -4.35 4.82 -5.27
C ASP A 130 -4.34 3.46 -5.99
N VAL A 131 -5.30 2.58 -5.70
CA VAL A 131 -5.41 1.27 -6.38
C VAL A 131 -5.78 1.45 -7.85
N PHE A 132 -6.49 2.53 -8.19
CA PHE A 132 -6.92 2.83 -9.56
C PHE A 132 -6.00 3.85 -10.26
N ARG A 133 -5.28 4.71 -9.51
CA ARG A 133 -4.36 5.71 -10.08
C ARG A 133 -3.04 5.14 -10.61
N ARG A 134 -2.61 3.97 -10.12
CA ARG A 134 -1.34 3.37 -10.56
C ARG A 134 -1.52 2.80 -11.96
N SER A 135 -0.82 3.40 -12.93
CA SER A 135 -0.69 2.91 -14.29
C SER A 135 0.13 1.61 -14.30
N THR A 136 -0.44 0.50 -13.86
CA THR A 136 0.20 -0.80 -14.10
C THR A 136 -0.04 -1.17 -15.56
N THR A 137 1.00 -1.61 -16.26
CA THR A 137 0.86 -2.19 -17.61
C THR A 137 0.17 -3.56 -17.58
N GLN A 138 -0.21 -4.06 -16.40
CA GLN A 138 -0.87 -5.36 -16.19
C GLN A 138 -2.39 -5.33 -16.46
N PHE A 139 -2.99 -4.14 -16.53
CA PHE A 139 -4.40 -3.97 -16.93
C PHE A 139 -4.53 -3.55 -18.40
N MET A 140 -3.54 -3.86 -19.26
CA MET A 140 -3.85 -3.93 -20.68
C MET A 140 -4.94 -5.01 -20.82
N PRO A 141 -6.13 -4.68 -21.37
CA PRO A 141 -7.14 -5.70 -21.61
C PRO A 141 -6.45 -6.80 -22.39
N LEU A 142 -6.60 -8.05 -21.94
CA LEU A 142 -6.11 -9.22 -22.64
C LEU A 142 -6.73 -9.19 -24.05
N LEU A 143 -6.03 -8.55 -24.98
CA LEU A 143 -6.29 -8.62 -26.42
C LEU A 143 -5.89 -10.00 -26.94
N SER A 144 -5.18 -10.78 -26.11
CA SER A 144 -4.66 -12.09 -26.39
C SER A 144 -5.03 -13.08 -25.29
N GLY A 145 -5.56 -14.22 -25.68
CA GLY A 145 -5.98 -15.30 -24.79
C GLY A 145 -7.20 -16.04 -25.31
N PRO A 146 -7.47 -17.27 -24.81
CA PRO A 146 -8.69 -17.98 -25.14
C PRO A 146 -9.91 -17.20 -24.63
N VAL A 147 -10.87 -17.01 -25.51
CA VAL A 147 -12.09 -16.27 -25.21
C VAL A 147 -13.01 -17.13 -24.31
N PRO A 148 -13.70 -16.55 -23.32
CA PRO A 148 -14.62 -17.29 -22.44
C PRO A 148 -15.72 -18.05 -23.21
N PRO A 149 -16.19 -19.22 -22.74
CA PRO A 149 -17.20 -20.03 -23.44
C PRO A 149 -18.55 -19.31 -23.67
N ASP A 150 -18.89 -18.37 -22.79
CA ASP A 150 -20.10 -17.55 -22.84
C ASP A 150 -19.97 -16.31 -23.75
N TYR A 151 -18.80 -16.10 -24.35
CA TYR A 151 -18.59 -15.03 -25.31
C TYR A 151 -19.50 -15.19 -26.52
N ARG A 152 -20.16 -14.08 -26.86
CA ARG A 152 -21.02 -13.98 -28.03
C ARG A 152 -20.27 -13.27 -29.14
N LEU A 153 -20.13 -13.98 -30.26
CA LEU A 153 -19.48 -13.47 -31.46
C LEU A 153 -20.24 -12.27 -32.01
N GLY A 154 -19.51 -11.28 -32.50
CA GLY A 154 -20.10 -10.07 -33.06
C GLY A 154 -19.33 -9.50 -34.25
N PRO A 155 -19.93 -8.57 -35.00
CA PRO A 155 -19.25 -7.84 -36.06
C PRO A 155 -17.92 -7.24 -35.60
N GLY A 156 -16.89 -7.40 -36.43
CA GLY A 156 -15.52 -6.92 -36.13
C GLY A 156 -14.61 -7.95 -35.44
N ASP A 157 -15.15 -9.07 -34.95
CA ASP A 157 -14.33 -10.19 -34.49
C ASP A 157 -13.65 -10.87 -35.69
N ASN A 158 -12.46 -11.45 -35.46
CA ASN A 158 -11.76 -12.24 -36.47
C ASN A 158 -11.60 -13.69 -36.01
N LEU A 159 -12.18 -14.62 -36.77
CA LEU A 159 -12.11 -16.05 -36.50
C LEU A 159 -10.97 -16.69 -37.28
N VAL A 160 -10.31 -17.68 -36.69
CA VAL A 160 -9.37 -18.55 -37.38
C VAL A 160 -9.98 -19.95 -37.41
N LEU A 161 -10.25 -20.44 -38.62
CA LEU A 161 -10.72 -21.80 -38.87
C LEU A 161 -9.54 -22.62 -39.39
N ILE A 162 -9.19 -23.66 -38.67
CA ILE A 162 -8.13 -24.61 -39.04
C ILE A 162 -8.81 -25.93 -39.36
N LEU A 163 -8.58 -26.48 -40.56
CA LEU A 163 -8.97 -27.83 -40.94
C LEU A 163 -7.70 -28.70 -41.03
N THR A 164 -7.76 -29.91 -40.48
CA THR A 164 -6.66 -30.88 -40.45
C THR A 164 -7.14 -32.30 -40.79
N GLY A 165 -6.25 -33.14 -41.33
CA GLY A 165 -6.56 -34.52 -41.74
C GLY A 165 -6.37 -34.69 -43.24
N ASP A 166 -7.41 -35.13 -43.95
CA ASP A 166 -7.36 -35.27 -45.42
C ASP A 166 -7.06 -33.94 -46.15
N VAL A 167 -7.37 -32.80 -45.51
CA VAL A 167 -7.08 -31.46 -46.00
C VAL A 167 -6.49 -30.62 -44.88
N GLU A 168 -5.47 -29.82 -45.22
CA GLU A 168 -4.80 -28.89 -44.30
C GLU A 168 -5.03 -27.46 -44.80
N LEU A 169 -5.94 -26.74 -44.15
CA LEU A 169 -6.36 -25.41 -44.55
C LEU A 169 -6.51 -24.50 -43.33
N THR A 170 -6.05 -23.26 -43.45
CA THR A 170 -6.22 -22.23 -42.42
C THR A 170 -6.85 -21.00 -43.03
N TYR A 171 -8.01 -20.60 -42.51
CA TYR A 171 -8.73 -19.41 -42.96
C TYR A 171 -8.84 -18.37 -41.85
N SER A 172 -8.51 -17.12 -42.19
CA SER A 172 -8.87 -15.95 -41.37
C SER A 172 -10.20 -15.40 -41.86
N LEU A 173 -11.20 -15.41 -40.99
CA LEU A 173 -12.60 -15.16 -41.31
C LEU A 173 -13.09 -13.96 -40.49
N PRO A 174 -12.96 -12.72 -41.00
CA PRO A 174 -13.50 -11.54 -40.34
C PRO A 174 -15.04 -11.59 -40.36
N ILE A 175 -15.66 -11.29 -39.22
CA ILE A 175 -17.12 -11.21 -39.11
C ILE A 175 -17.58 -9.87 -39.67
N THR A 176 -18.40 -9.91 -40.72
CA THR A 176 -18.90 -8.71 -41.40
C THR A 176 -19.87 -7.90 -40.53
N ARG A 177 -20.21 -6.68 -40.97
CA ARG A 177 -21.17 -5.81 -40.26
C ARG A 177 -22.57 -6.42 -40.17
N GLU A 178 -22.91 -7.27 -41.13
CA GLU A 178 -24.17 -8.01 -41.21
C GLU A 178 -24.13 -9.29 -40.35
N GLY A 179 -22.99 -9.60 -39.72
CA GLY A 179 -22.88 -10.68 -38.74
C GLY A 179 -22.64 -12.07 -39.34
N PHE A 180 -22.06 -12.16 -40.54
CA PHE A 180 -21.71 -13.43 -41.16
C PHE A 180 -20.19 -13.53 -41.44
N ILE A 181 -19.72 -14.76 -41.63
CA ILE A 181 -18.41 -15.07 -42.17
C ILE A 181 -18.54 -15.67 -43.56
N LEU A 182 -17.54 -15.42 -44.41
CA LEU A 182 -17.46 -16.01 -45.74
C LEU A 182 -16.41 -17.11 -45.75
N ILE A 183 -16.86 -18.37 -45.78
CA ILE A 183 -15.96 -19.53 -45.85
C ILE A 183 -15.80 -19.92 -47.32
N PRO A 184 -14.56 -20.00 -47.86
CA PRO A 184 -14.34 -20.48 -49.22
C PRO A 184 -15.01 -21.83 -49.47
N GLN A 185 -15.62 -22.03 -50.65
CA GLN A 185 -16.35 -23.24 -51.07
C GLN A 185 -17.65 -23.55 -50.29
N VAL A 186 -17.82 -23.05 -49.07
CA VAL A 186 -19.01 -23.28 -48.22
C VAL A 186 -20.01 -22.11 -48.29
N GLY A 187 -19.51 -20.90 -48.53
CA GLY A 187 -20.32 -19.67 -48.66
C GLY A 187 -20.55 -18.94 -47.34
N GLN A 188 -21.63 -18.16 -47.28
CA GLN A 188 -21.96 -17.33 -46.13
C GLN A 188 -22.53 -18.14 -44.95
N VAL A 189 -22.04 -17.86 -43.75
CA VAL A 189 -22.53 -18.46 -42.50
C VAL A 189 -22.77 -17.35 -41.48
N HIS A 190 -24.01 -17.22 -40.99
CA HIS A 190 -24.34 -16.26 -39.94
C HIS A 190 -23.78 -16.73 -38.59
N VAL A 191 -23.07 -15.83 -37.91
CA VAL A 191 -22.37 -16.14 -36.65
C VAL A 191 -22.65 -15.15 -35.54
N ALA A 192 -23.28 -14.01 -35.84
CA ALA A 192 -23.59 -12.99 -34.85
C ALA A 192 -24.45 -13.56 -33.71
N ASN A 193 -24.09 -13.17 -32.48
CA ASN A 193 -24.74 -13.55 -31.23
C ASN A 193 -24.62 -15.05 -30.85
N LEU A 194 -23.89 -15.84 -31.63
CA LEU A 194 -23.59 -17.25 -31.29
C LEU A 194 -22.39 -17.34 -30.34
N THR A 195 -22.40 -18.36 -29.47
CA THR A 195 -21.21 -18.78 -28.75
C THR A 195 -20.30 -19.62 -29.64
N LEU A 196 -19.05 -19.83 -29.23
CA LEU A 196 -18.09 -20.65 -29.98
C LEU A 196 -18.60 -22.10 -30.17
N ASP A 197 -19.27 -22.66 -29.16
CA ASP A 197 -19.85 -24.00 -29.24
C ASP A 197 -21.04 -24.06 -30.20
N GLN A 198 -21.93 -23.07 -30.16
CA GLN A 198 -23.03 -22.96 -31.13
C GLN A 198 -22.51 -22.79 -32.55
N LEU A 199 -21.43 -22.02 -32.74
CA LEU A 199 -20.78 -21.88 -34.04
C LEU A 199 -20.21 -23.21 -34.51
N ARG A 200 -19.51 -23.96 -33.65
CA ARG A 200 -18.99 -25.31 -33.99
C ARG A 200 -20.12 -26.20 -34.52
N ASP A 201 -21.29 -26.17 -33.88
CA ASP A 201 -22.44 -26.95 -34.32
C ASP A 201 -22.92 -26.58 -35.73
N VAL A 202 -23.00 -25.28 -36.01
CA VAL A 202 -23.34 -24.76 -37.35
C VAL A 202 -22.27 -25.15 -38.39
N LEU A 203 -20.99 -25.07 -38.02
CA LEU A 203 -19.87 -25.41 -38.90
C LEU A 203 -19.84 -26.90 -39.25
N TYR A 204 -20.11 -27.81 -38.31
CA TYR A 204 -20.25 -29.24 -38.63
C TYR A 204 -21.28 -29.49 -39.74
N THR A 205 -22.42 -28.78 -39.67
CA THR A 205 -23.50 -28.93 -40.65
C THR A 205 -23.16 -28.34 -42.01
N ARG A 206 -22.42 -27.22 -42.04
CA ARG A 206 -22.09 -26.48 -43.27
C ARG A 206 -20.84 -27.04 -43.95
N LEU A 207 -19.77 -27.29 -43.21
CA LEU A 207 -18.52 -27.87 -43.72
C LEU A 207 -18.73 -29.31 -44.19
N GLY A 208 -19.52 -30.12 -43.48
CA GLY A 208 -19.78 -31.51 -43.84
C GLY A 208 -20.53 -31.71 -45.18
N ARG A 209 -21.14 -30.65 -45.74
CA ARG A 209 -21.75 -30.68 -47.08
C ARG A 209 -20.73 -30.60 -48.21
N VAL A 210 -19.56 -30.03 -47.93
CA VAL A 210 -18.51 -29.74 -48.92
C VAL A 210 -17.31 -30.65 -48.69
N TYR A 211 -16.91 -30.84 -47.42
CA TYR A 211 -15.84 -31.72 -47.00
C TYR A 211 -16.42 -33.01 -46.41
N SER A 212 -16.40 -34.09 -47.18
CA SER A 212 -16.97 -35.40 -46.79
C SER A 212 -16.31 -36.02 -45.55
N GLY A 213 -15.07 -35.62 -45.23
CA GLY A 213 -14.33 -36.04 -44.05
C GLY A 213 -14.73 -35.34 -42.75
N VAL A 214 -15.43 -34.21 -42.81
CA VAL A 214 -15.89 -33.45 -41.63
C VAL A 214 -17.20 -34.05 -41.12
N LYS A 215 -17.10 -34.94 -40.12
CA LYS A 215 -18.23 -35.61 -39.47
C LYS A 215 -18.04 -35.64 -37.95
N ARG A 216 -19.14 -35.89 -37.22
CA ARG A 216 -19.07 -36.20 -35.78
C ARG A 216 -18.85 -37.70 -35.59
N GLY A 217 -17.85 -38.09 -34.80
CA GLY A 217 -17.60 -39.48 -34.41
C GLY A 217 -16.35 -40.12 -35.05
N SER A 218 -16.16 -41.42 -34.82
CA SER A 218 -14.94 -42.19 -35.16
C SER A 218 -14.66 -42.37 -36.65
N GLY A 219 -15.60 -41.98 -37.53
CA GLY A 219 -15.44 -42.01 -38.98
C GLY A 219 -15.04 -40.66 -39.59
N ALA A 220 -14.61 -39.69 -38.78
CA ALA A 220 -14.13 -38.39 -39.25
C ALA A 220 -12.66 -38.49 -39.69
N THR A 221 -12.40 -38.17 -40.96
CA THR A 221 -11.04 -38.11 -41.52
C THR A 221 -10.51 -36.68 -41.60
N THR A 222 -11.39 -35.68 -41.43
CA THR A 222 -11.04 -34.26 -41.31
C THR A 222 -11.60 -33.70 -40.02
N GLN A 223 -10.74 -33.08 -39.23
CA GLN A 223 -11.10 -32.35 -38.02
C GLN A 223 -11.02 -30.84 -38.31
N PHE A 224 -11.79 -30.05 -37.57
CA PHE A 224 -11.64 -28.60 -37.61
C PHE A 224 -11.59 -28.02 -36.20
N ASP A 225 -10.84 -26.95 -36.05
CA ASP A 225 -10.84 -26.11 -34.87
C ASP A 225 -11.17 -24.67 -35.26
N VAL A 226 -11.91 -23.97 -34.40
CA VAL A 226 -12.26 -22.57 -34.61
C VAL A 226 -11.90 -21.79 -33.35
N THR A 227 -11.14 -20.72 -33.53
CA THR A 227 -10.71 -19.82 -32.46
C THR A 227 -10.98 -18.38 -32.83
N VAL A 228 -11.07 -17.52 -31.82
CA VAL A 228 -11.14 -16.07 -32.02
C VAL A 228 -9.72 -15.53 -31.90
N ALA A 229 -9.17 -15.01 -32.99
CA ALA A 229 -7.82 -14.44 -32.99
C ALA A 229 -7.80 -13.03 -32.37
N ASN A 230 -8.76 -12.19 -32.78
CA ASN A 230 -8.92 -10.84 -32.25
C ASN A 230 -10.39 -10.61 -31.91
N VAL A 231 -10.63 -10.12 -30.71
CA VAL A 231 -11.94 -9.62 -30.30
C VAL A 231 -12.09 -8.16 -30.74
N ARG A 232 -13.30 -7.77 -31.10
CA ARG A 232 -13.61 -6.39 -31.48
C ARG A 232 -13.36 -5.41 -30.33
N ALA A 233 -13.13 -4.16 -30.68
CA ALA A 233 -13.11 -3.05 -29.73
C ALA A 233 -14.52 -2.45 -29.57
N ASN A 234 -14.93 -2.21 -28.32
CA ASN A 234 -16.09 -1.42 -27.98
C ASN A 234 -15.64 0.01 -27.66
N GLN A 235 -16.30 0.98 -28.30
CA GLN A 235 -16.10 2.39 -27.97
C GLN A 235 -17.00 2.78 -26.81
N ILE A 236 -16.40 3.22 -25.71
CA ILE A 236 -17.11 3.66 -24.50
C ILE A 236 -16.68 5.07 -24.12
N TYR A 237 -17.42 5.69 -23.21
CA TYR A 237 -17.12 7.02 -22.69
C TYR A 237 -16.94 6.95 -21.18
N VAL A 238 -15.85 7.52 -20.65
CA VAL A 238 -15.62 7.66 -19.22
C VAL A 238 -15.61 9.14 -18.88
N VAL A 239 -16.49 9.56 -17.97
CA VAL A 239 -16.73 10.97 -17.63
C VAL A 239 -16.92 11.17 -16.13
N GLY A 240 -16.75 12.41 -15.67
CA GLY A 240 -16.82 12.78 -14.26
C GLY A 240 -15.46 12.79 -13.56
N GLU A 241 -15.42 12.35 -12.32
CA GLU A 241 -14.25 12.38 -11.42
C GLU A 241 -13.24 11.25 -11.70
N VAL A 242 -12.69 11.27 -12.91
CA VAL A 242 -11.62 10.37 -13.36
C VAL A 242 -10.36 11.13 -13.76
N GLY A 243 -9.22 10.45 -13.81
CA GLY A 243 -7.94 11.07 -14.13
C GLY A 243 -7.92 11.70 -15.53
N GLN A 244 -8.49 10.99 -16.51
CA GLN A 244 -8.56 11.42 -17.91
C GLN A 244 -9.97 11.14 -18.45
N PRO A 245 -10.91 12.10 -18.37
CA PRO A 245 -12.22 11.94 -19.00
C PRO A 245 -12.09 11.88 -20.52
N GLY A 246 -12.84 10.99 -21.18
CA GLY A 246 -12.76 10.85 -22.64
C GLY A 246 -13.43 9.61 -23.21
N ALA A 247 -13.28 9.44 -24.52
CA ALA A 247 -13.71 8.24 -25.23
C ALA A 247 -12.56 7.22 -25.26
N TYR A 248 -12.88 5.96 -24.97
CA TYR A 248 -11.91 4.86 -24.91
C TYR A 248 -12.34 3.71 -25.81
N GLN A 249 -11.37 3.07 -26.44
CA GLN A 249 -11.54 1.81 -27.16
C GLN A 249 -11.06 0.69 -26.26
N ILE A 250 -11.98 -0.14 -25.78
CA ILE A 250 -11.67 -1.27 -24.92
C ILE A 250 -12.03 -2.57 -25.62
N SER A 251 -11.38 -3.67 -25.26
CA SER A 251 -11.78 -5.01 -25.71
C SER A 251 -13.27 -5.24 -25.46
N SER A 252 -13.93 -6.01 -26.33
CA SER A 252 -15.32 -6.41 -26.10
C SER A 252 -15.50 -7.23 -24.82
N LEU A 253 -14.42 -7.81 -24.28
CA LEU A 253 -14.35 -8.48 -22.98
C LEU A 253 -14.15 -7.52 -21.80
N GLY A 254 -13.94 -6.22 -22.07
CA GLY A 254 -13.64 -5.21 -21.07
C GLY A 254 -14.81 -4.92 -20.14
N THR A 255 -14.46 -4.60 -18.90
CA THR A 255 -15.38 -4.27 -17.82
C THR A 255 -15.19 -2.84 -17.32
N VAL A 256 -16.04 -2.39 -16.40
CA VAL A 256 -15.96 -1.04 -15.81
C VAL A 256 -14.59 -0.79 -15.20
N PHE A 257 -14.01 -1.78 -14.51
CA PHE A 257 -12.67 -1.64 -13.94
C PHE A 257 -11.62 -1.38 -15.02
N THR A 258 -11.63 -2.14 -16.12
CA THR A 258 -10.67 -1.91 -17.22
C THR A 258 -10.79 -0.51 -17.82
N ALA A 259 -12.01 0.02 -17.92
CA ALA A 259 -12.25 1.36 -18.41
C ALA A 259 -11.80 2.45 -17.42
N LEU A 260 -12.04 2.27 -16.12
CA LEU A 260 -11.55 3.19 -15.07
C LEU A 260 -10.01 3.23 -15.04
N TYR A 261 -9.36 2.07 -15.22
CA TYR A 261 -7.90 2.01 -15.36
C TYR A 261 -7.42 2.73 -16.63
N ALA A 262 -8.07 2.48 -17.77
CA ALA A 262 -7.74 3.17 -19.02
C ALA A 262 -7.89 4.70 -18.90
N ALA A 263 -8.84 5.16 -18.09
CA ALA A 263 -9.06 6.57 -17.78
C ALA A 263 -8.08 7.15 -16.73
N GLY A 264 -7.00 6.43 -16.37
CA GLY A 264 -6.02 6.89 -15.38
C GLY A 264 -6.51 6.82 -13.94
N GLY A 265 -7.55 6.03 -13.67
CA GLY A 265 -8.16 5.86 -12.37
C GLY A 265 -9.17 6.96 -12.01
N VAL A 266 -9.54 6.98 -10.74
CA VAL A 266 -10.48 7.94 -10.15
C VAL A 266 -9.74 9.08 -9.43
N THR A 267 -10.36 10.25 -9.33
CA THR A 267 -9.80 11.38 -8.58
C THR A 267 -10.07 11.26 -7.08
N ASP A 268 -9.43 12.10 -6.27
CA ASP A 268 -9.72 12.19 -4.84
C ASP A 268 -11.11 12.75 -4.56
N LEU A 269 -11.78 13.34 -5.55
CA LEU A 269 -13.13 13.89 -5.41
C LEU A 269 -14.20 12.90 -5.85
N ALA A 270 -13.83 11.75 -6.40
CA ALA A 270 -14.76 10.74 -6.89
C ALA A 270 -15.63 10.11 -5.79
N ARG A 271 -16.88 9.82 -6.15
CA ARG A 271 -17.75 8.92 -5.39
C ARG A 271 -17.39 7.47 -5.71
N LEU A 272 -16.67 6.82 -4.81
CA LEU A 272 -16.20 5.45 -5.02
C LEU A 272 -17.30 4.42 -4.84
N ARG A 273 -18.38 4.76 -4.13
CA ARG A 273 -19.46 3.83 -3.76
C ARG A 273 -20.74 4.06 -4.56
N GLY A 274 -20.61 4.64 -5.75
CA GLY A 274 -21.74 4.99 -6.60
C GLY A 274 -21.31 5.33 -8.04
N VAL A 275 -20.41 4.54 -8.61
CA VAL A 275 -20.02 4.67 -10.02
C VAL A 275 -21.17 4.17 -10.89
N GLU A 276 -21.63 4.97 -11.84
CA GLU A 276 -22.78 4.65 -12.68
C GLU A 276 -22.35 4.17 -14.06
N VAL A 277 -23.03 3.15 -14.58
CA VAL A 277 -22.93 2.75 -15.99
C VAL A 277 -24.26 3.01 -16.66
N GLN A 278 -24.23 3.79 -17.73
CA GLN A 278 -25.40 4.16 -18.52
C GLN A 278 -25.31 3.54 -19.91
N ARG A 279 -26.41 2.93 -20.37
CA ARG A 279 -26.56 2.36 -21.71
C ARG A 279 -27.84 2.88 -22.35
N GLY A 280 -27.74 3.50 -23.52
CA GLY A 280 -28.89 4.11 -24.20
C GLY A 280 -29.62 5.16 -23.36
N GLY A 281 -28.88 5.89 -22.50
CA GLY A 281 -29.43 6.94 -21.63
C GLY A 281 -30.10 6.45 -20.35
N ARG A 282 -29.97 5.16 -20.00
CA ARG A 282 -30.49 4.60 -18.73
C ARG A 282 -29.36 4.01 -17.90
N THR A 283 -29.39 4.21 -16.60
CA THR A 283 -28.46 3.56 -15.67
C THR A 283 -28.77 2.07 -15.58
N ILE A 284 -27.82 1.24 -16.01
CA ILE A 284 -27.94 -0.22 -16.02
C ILE A 284 -27.25 -0.89 -14.83
N ALA A 285 -26.27 -0.22 -14.23
CA ALA A 285 -25.55 -0.70 -13.06
C ALA A 285 -25.02 0.47 -12.22
N ILE A 286 -24.92 0.23 -10.92
CA ILE A 286 -24.25 1.11 -9.95
C ILE A 286 -23.21 0.25 -9.23
N LEU A 287 -21.95 0.67 -9.26
CA LEU A 287 -20.82 -0.05 -8.70
C LEU A 287 -20.37 0.57 -7.39
N ASP A 288 -20.16 -0.28 -6.38
CA ASP A 288 -19.39 0.07 -5.19
C ASP A 288 -17.96 -0.47 -5.32
N LEU A 289 -16.99 0.42 -5.54
CA LEU A 289 -15.59 0.02 -5.61
C LEU A 289 -15.08 -0.53 -4.27
N TYR A 290 -15.73 -0.24 -3.14
CA TYR A 290 -15.34 -0.79 -1.84
C TYR A 290 -15.61 -2.28 -1.74
N ASP A 291 -16.63 -2.81 -2.42
CA ASP A 291 -16.90 -4.26 -2.41
C ASP A 291 -15.73 -5.03 -3.05
N TYR A 292 -15.14 -4.49 -4.12
CA TYR A 292 -13.91 -5.01 -4.70
C TYR A 292 -12.71 -4.82 -3.77
N LEU A 293 -12.47 -3.60 -3.27
CA LEU A 293 -11.28 -3.28 -2.48
C LEU A 293 -11.22 -3.95 -1.10
N LEU A 294 -12.38 -4.20 -0.48
CA LEU A 294 -12.47 -4.76 0.88
C LEU A 294 -12.79 -6.26 0.88
N ARG A 295 -13.47 -6.77 -0.14
CA ARG A 295 -13.98 -8.16 -0.16
C ARG A 295 -13.56 -8.95 -1.41
N GLY A 296 -12.95 -8.30 -2.41
CA GLY A 296 -12.65 -8.93 -3.69
C GLY A 296 -13.89 -9.30 -4.50
N ASP A 297 -15.05 -8.68 -4.21
CA ASP A 297 -16.31 -8.99 -4.90
C ASP A 297 -16.38 -8.24 -6.24
N THR A 298 -16.43 -9.00 -7.34
CA THR A 298 -16.47 -8.47 -8.72
C THR A 298 -17.83 -8.63 -9.38
N ARG A 299 -18.87 -9.08 -8.66
CA ARG A 299 -20.19 -9.36 -9.27
C ARG A 299 -20.86 -8.14 -9.89
N SER A 300 -20.53 -6.95 -9.41
CA SER A 300 -21.03 -5.67 -9.93
C SER A 300 -20.18 -5.13 -11.09
N ASP A 301 -19.02 -5.72 -11.38
CA ASP A 301 -18.16 -5.32 -12.50
C ASP A 301 -18.72 -5.86 -13.82
N ILE A 302 -19.61 -5.09 -14.42
CA ILE A 302 -20.30 -5.50 -15.64
C ILE A 302 -19.43 -5.33 -16.88
N ARG A 303 -19.67 -6.20 -17.87
CA ARG A 303 -19.09 -6.07 -19.20
C ARG A 303 -19.71 -4.91 -19.96
N LEU A 304 -18.86 -4.15 -20.63
CA LEU A 304 -19.23 -2.94 -21.34
C LEU A 304 -19.57 -3.23 -22.81
N GLU A 305 -20.50 -2.44 -23.34
CA GLU A 305 -20.92 -2.45 -24.74
C GLU A 305 -20.61 -1.12 -25.43
N THR A 306 -20.60 -1.14 -26.75
CA THR A 306 -20.40 0.08 -27.54
C THR A 306 -21.47 1.12 -27.23
N GLY A 307 -21.04 2.33 -26.89
CA GLY A 307 -21.91 3.44 -26.52
C GLY A 307 -22.22 3.54 -25.02
N ASP A 308 -21.69 2.62 -24.19
CA ASP A 308 -21.81 2.75 -22.74
C ASP A 308 -21.07 3.98 -22.23
N VAL A 309 -21.68 4.64 -21.25
CA VAL A 309 -21.12 5.80 -20.54
C VAL A 309 -20.90 5.42 -19.09
N ILE A 310 -19.66 5.50 -18.64
CA ILE A 310 -19.28 5.34 -17.24
C ILE A 310 -19.18 6.74 -16.65
N PHE A 311 -20.07 7.04 -15.72
CA PHE A 311 -20.11 8.31 -15.02
C PHE A 311 -19.65 8.12 -13.58
N VAL A 312 -18.58 8.83 -13.22
CA VAL A 312 -18.06 8.85 -11.85
C VAL A 312 -18.47 10.17 -11.21
N PRO A 313 -19.49 10.18 -10.32
CA PRO A 313 -19.97 11.42 -9.74
C PRO A 313 -19.01 11.98 -8.67
N LEU A 314 -19.26 13.22 -8.26
CA LEU A 314 -18.60 13.83 -7.11
C LEU A 314 -19.00 13.12 -5.81
N ARG A 315 -18.05 12.99 -4.89
CA ARG A 315 -18.27 12.44 -3.55
C ARG A 315 -19.39 13.19 -2.81
N GLU A 316 -20.09 12.46 -1.95
CA GLU A 316 -21.06 13.03 -1.01
C GLU A 316 -20.38 13.29 0.35
N ALA A 317 -20.41 12.30 1.26
CA ALA A 317 -19.92 12.44 2.62
C ALA A 317 -18.70 11.54 2.89
N ARG A 318 -17.70 12.08 3.59
CA ARG A 318 -16.49 11.36 3.99
C ARG A 318 -16.09 11.63 5.42
N VAL A 319 -15.42 10.66 6.00
CA VAL A 319 -14.91 10.70 7.38
C VAL A 319 -13.45 10.32 7.38
N ARG A 320 -12.65 10.98 8.22
CA ARG A 320 -11.23 10.68 8.38
C ARG A 320 -11.04 9.78 9.59
N VAL A 321 -10.37 8.64 9.42
CA VAL A 321 -10.05 7.73 10.52
C VAL A 321 -8.54 7.76 10.78
N THR A 322 -8.15 8.04 12.02
CA THR A 322 -6.75 8.16 12.44
C THR A 322 -6.47 7.39 13.75
N GLY A 323 -5.17 7.19 14.03
CA GLY A 323 -4.70 6.57 15.26
C GLY A 323 -4.58 5.04 15.17
N ALA A 324 -4.88 4.34 16.27
CA ALA A 324 -4.68 2.90 16.45
C ALA A 324 -5.71 2.01 15.73
N VAL A 325 -5.90 2.23 14.43
CA VAL A 325 -6.68 1.37 13.51
C VAL A 325 -5.77 0.71 12.49
N VAL A 326 -6.19 -0.41 11.90
CA VAL A 326 -5.35 -1.17 10.96
C VAL A 326 -5.04 -0.36 9.70
N ARG A 327 -6.02 0.39 9.18
CA ARG A 327 -5.87 1.22 7.96
C ARG A 327 -6.37 2.65 8.19
N PRO A 328 -5.52 3.56 8.71
CA PRO A 328 -5.84 4.98 8.77
C PRO A 328 -6.00 5.57 7.37
N ALA A 329 -7.15 6.19 7.08
CA ALA A 329 -7.45 6.82 5.79
C ALA A 329 -8.72 7.68 5.87
N VAL A 330 -9.05 8.38 4.78
CA VAL A 330 -10.35 9.02 4.57
C VAL A 330 -11.28 8.04 3.86
N TYR A 331 -12.40 7.72 4.50
CA TYR A 331 -13.40 6.77 4.01
C TYR A 331 -14.65 7.48 3.52
N GLU A 332 -15.22 6.98 2.42
CA GLU A 332 -16.51 7.42 1.92
C GLU A 332 -17.64 6.70 2.65
N THR A 333 -18.61 7.49 3.11
CA THR A 333 -19.75 7.00 3.90
C THR A 333 -20.99 6.89 3.05
N ARG A 334 -21.83 5.89 3.36
CA ARG A 334 -23.20 5.81 2.82
C ARG A 334 -24.21 6.49 3.73
N PRO A 335 -25.38 6.87 3.18
CA PRO A 335 -26.53 7.25 4.01
C PRO A 335 -26.84 6.13 5.01
N ASN A 336 -26.71 6.44 6.31
CA ASN A 336 -26.90 5.56 7.48
C ASN A 336 -25.71 4.65 7.88
N GLU A 337 -24.52 4.82 7.31
CA GLU A 337 -23.34 4.16 7.90
C GLU A 337 -22.97 4.75 9.26
N THR A 338 -22.51 3.86 10.13
CA THR A 338 -22.16 4.19 11.52
C THR A 338 -20.65 4.14 11.74
N LEU A 339 -20.21 4.63 12.89
CA LEU A 339 -18.84 4.50 13.37
C LEU A 339 -18.37 3.04 13.35
N TYR A 340 -19.24 2.09 13.68
CA TYR A 340 -18.93 0.66 13.61
C TYR A 340 -18.55 0.22 12.19
N ASP A 341 -19.32 0.63 11.19
CA ASP A 341 -19.10 0.25 9.78
C ASP A 341 -17.78 0.82 9.26
N ILE A 342 -17.46 2.05 9.64
CA ILE A 342 -16.24 2.73 9.22
C ILE A 342 -15.01 2.16 9.93
N VAL A 343 -15.07 1.88 11.23
CA VAL A 343 -13.98 1.19 11.94
C VAL A 343 -13.76 -0.20 11.35
N LYS A 344 -14.83 -0.92 10.99
CA LYS A 344 -14.75 -2.20 10.30
C LYS A 344 -14.11 -2.07 8.91
N ALA A 345 -14.48 -1.06 8.13
CA ALA A 345 -13.84 -0.76 6.85
C ALA A 345 -12.34 -0.44 7.03
N ALA A 346 -11.97 0.25 8.12
CA ALA A 346 -10.58 0.49 8.51
C ALA A 346 -9.82 -0.76 8.98
N GLY A 347 -10.46 -1.94 8.99
CA GLY A 347 -9.85 -3.20 9.40
C GLY A 347 -9.92 -3.46 10.91
N GLY A 348 -10.67 -2.66 11.66
CA GLY A 348 -10.77 -2.76 13.11
C GLY A 348 -9.66 -2.02 13.85
N PHE A 349 -9.64 -2.23 15.17
CA PHE A 349 -8.63 -1.66 16.06
C PHE A 349 -7.34 -2.48 16.05
N ARG A 350 -6.20 -1.80 16.23
CA ARG A 350 -4.90 -2.46 16.45
C ARG A 350 -4.82 -2.97 17.90
N PRO A 351 -3.95 -3.96 18.20
CA PRO A 351 -3.82 -4.51 19.55
C PRO A 351 -3.48 -3.48 20.63
N GLU A 352 -2.78 -2.40 20.27
CA GLU A 352 -2.43 -1.31 21.19
C GLU A 352 -3.48 -0.20 21.27
N ALA A 353 -4.67 -0.36 20.70
CA ALA A 353 -5.71 0.66 20.77
C ALA A 353 -6.28 0.78 22.20
N ALA A 354 -6.52 2.02 22.65
CA ALA A 354 -7.23 2.27 23.89
C ALA A 354 -8.74 2.05 23.68
N LEU A 355 -9.24 0.88 24.09
CA LEU A 355 -10.62 0.44 23.83
C LEU A 355 -11.65 0.97 24.85
N GLU A 356 -11.39 2.12 25.47
CA GLU A 356 -12.32 2.77 26.42
C GLU A 356 -13.30 3.70 25.70
N ARG A 357 -12.79 4.47 24.73
CA ARG A 357 -13.57 5.45 23.96
C ARG A 357 -12.92 5.73 22.61
N VAL A 358 -13.74 6.16 21.66
CA VAL A 358 -13.30 6.75 20.40
C VAL A 358 -13.65 8.23 20.41
N LYS A 359 -12.71 9.08 19.99
CA LYS A 359 -12.95 10.52 19.90
C LYS A 359 -13.41 10.86 18.49
N VAL A 360 -14.52 11.59 18.39
CA VAL A 360 -15.03 12.11 17.12
C VAL A 360 -14.96 13.63 17.17
N ASP A 361 -14.09 14.21 16.37
CA ASP A 361 -14.00 15.66 16.20
C ASP A 361 -14.95 16.08 15.07
N ARG A 362 -16.07 16.70 15.45
CA ARG A 362 -17.12 17.17 14.53
C ARG A 362 -17.01 18.67 14.31
N ILE A 363 -17.17 19.10 13.06
CA ILE A 363 -17.30 20.51 12.71
C ILE A 363 -18.79 20.87 12.79
N LEU A 364 -19.15 21.79 13.68
CA LEU A 364 -20.55 22.19 13.83
C LEU A 364 -21.03 22.98 12.61
N PRO A 365 -22.29 22.85 12.18
CA PRO A 365 -22.87 23.68 11.13
C PRO A 365 -22.98 25.15 11.58
N GLY A 366 -23.02 26.06 10.60
CA GLY A 366 -22.85 27.51 10.85
C GLY A 366 -23.89 28.14 11.78
N ASP A 367 -25.09 27.59 11.82
CA ASP A 367 -26.19 27.95 12.72
C ASP A 367 -25.91 27.54 14.17
N ALA A 368 -25.37 26.33 14.40
CA ALA A 368 -24.99 25.84 15.73
C ALA A 368 -23.76 26.55 16.30
N ARG A 369 -22.87 27.09 15.44
CA ARG A 369 -21.68 27.87 15.85
C ARG A 369 -22.02 29.15 16.61
N SER A 370 -23.24 29.68 16.51
CA SER A 370 -23.65 30.89 17.22
C SER A 370 -23.82 30.68 18.74
N THR A 371 -23.92 29.43 19.20
CA THR A 371 -24.18 29.11 20.62
C THR A 371 -22.95 28.58 21.37
N GLN A 372 -21.89 28.20 20.65
CA GLN A 372 -20.64 27.70 21.22
C GLN A 372 -19.46 28.55 20.74
N THR A 373 -18.51 28.86 21.64
CA THR A 373 -17.33 29.69 21.34
C THR A 373 -16.36 29.03 20.33
N THR A 374 -16.53 27.73 20.04
CA THR A 374 -15.65 26.96 19.16
C THR A 374 -16.43 26.30 18.02
N ALA A 375 -15.80 26.25 16.84
CA ALA A 375 -16.40 25.66 15.63
C ALA A 375 -16.29 24.13 15.56
N ARG A 376 -15.60 23.50 16.54
CA ARG A 376 -15.34 22.06 16.59
C ARG A 376 -15.70 21.52 17.97
N VAL A 377 -16.38 20.38 18.00
CA VAL A 377 -16.71 19.65 19.22
C VAL A 377 -16.06 18.29 19.16
N THR A 378 -15.35 17.91 20.23
CA THR A 378 -14.87 16.54 20.42
C THR A 378 -15.93 15.77 21.19
N ILE A 379 -16.45 14.71 20.58
CA ILE A 379 -17.44 13.80 21.16
C ILE A 379 -16.71 12.53 21.58
N ASP A 380 -16.75 12.21 22.87
CA ASP A 380 -16.26 10.93 23.39
C ASP A 380 -17.35 9.87 23.23
N VAL A 381 -17.11 8.90 22.34
CA VAL A 381 -18.00 7.76 22.13
C VAL A 381 -17.48 6.59 22.96
N PRO A 382 -18.15 6.21 24.07
CA PRO A 382 -17.68 5.12 24.92
C PRO A 382 -17.77 3.78 24.20
N LEU A 383 -16.76 2.93 24.38
CA LEU A 383 -16.71 1.58 23.87
C LEU A 383 -17.07 0.60 24.99
N ALA A 384 -18.17 -0.14 24.83
CA ALA A 384 -18.56 -1.16 25.79
C ALA A 384 -17.83 -2.47 25.44
N ASN A 385 -16.83 -2.86 26.24
CA ASN A 385 -16.01 -4.07 26.00
C ASN A 385 -15.35 -4.08 24.60
N GLY A 386 -14.88 -2.92 24.12
CA GLY A 386 -14.29 -2.78 22.78
C GLY A 386 -15.29 -2.85 21.62
N LEU A 387 -16.60 -2.99 21.90
CA LEU A 387 -17.64 -2.91 20.88
C LEU A 387 -17.98 -1.46 20.60
N VAL A 388 -17.99 -1.13 19.31
CA VAL A 388 -18.34 0.21 18.81
C VAL A 388 -19.87 0.34 18.76
N PRO A 389 -20.47 1.31 19.46
CA PRO A 389 -21.92 1.53 19.36
C PRO A 389 -22.29 2.09 17.98
N PRO A 390 -23.56 1.93 17.55
CA PRO A 390 -24.06 2.54 16.33
C PRO A 390 -24.16 4.06 16.48
N PHE A 391 -23.04 4.74 16.28
CA PHE A 391 -22.94 6.20 16.29
C PHE A 391 -22.95 6.72 14.86
N ARG A 392 -23.84 7.67 14.54
CA ARG A 392 -23.93 8.25 13.18
C ARG A 392 -22.83 9.29 12.99
N LEU A 393 -22.08 9.14 11.90
CA LEU A 393 -21.06 10.08 11.49
C LEU A 393 -21.64 11.10 10.51
N GLU A 394 -21.04 12.30 10.51
CA GLU A 394 -21.36 13.39 9.60
C GLU A 394 -20.17 13.66 8.65
N ASP A 395 -20.44 14.32 7.52
CA ASP A 395 -19.38 14.69 6.58
C ASP A 395 -18.33 15.58 7.26
N GLY A 396 -17.07 15.24 7.08
CA GLY A 396 -15.94 15.95 7.68
C GLY A 396 -15.59 15.54 9.12
N ASP A 397 -16.31 14.59 9.72
CA ASP A 397 -15.95 14.03 11.04
C ASP A 397 -14.55 13.41 11.00
N VAL A 398 -13.77 13.65 12.05
CA VAL A 398 -12.48 13.00 12.27
C VAL A 398 -12.60 12.04 13.45
N VAL A 399 -12.51 10.75 13.15
CA VAL A 399 -12.52 9.66 14.10
C VAL A 399 -11.08 9.36 14.53
N ARG A 400 -10.75 9.64 15.79
CA ARG A 400 -9.45 9.36 16.40
C ARG A 400 -9.54 8.21 17.40
N VAL A 401 -8.70 7.21 17.20
CA VAL A 401 -8.50 6.09 18.13
C VAL A 401 -7.14 6.25 18.79
N ASP A 402 -7.10 6.59 20.07
CA ASP A 402 -5.85 6.79 20.79
C ASP A 402 -5.14 5.42 21.03
N ALA A 403 -3.81 5.40 21.07
CA ALA A 403 -3.05 4.21 21.50
C ALA A 403 -2.96 4.12 23.03
N LEU A 404 -2.76 2.92 23.60
CA LEU A 404 -2.63 2.69 25.04
C LEU A 404 -1.54 3.55 25.69
N ALA A 405 -0.40 3.76 25.00
CA ALA A 405 0.66 4.64 25.50
C ALA A 405 0.22 6.11 25.57
N GLU A 406 -0.45 6.60 24.52
CA GLU A 406 -0.97 7.98 24.46
C GLU A 406 -2.13 8.21 25.45
N ALA A 407 -2.90 7.16 25.75
CA ALA A 407 -3.92 7.18 26.78
C ALA A 407 -3.30 7.16 28.18
N ALA A 408 -2.25 6.36 28.40
CA ALA A 408 -1.54 6.23 29.67
C ALA A 408 -0.68 7.46 30.02
N ASP A 409 -0.20 8.21 29.02
CA ASP A 409 0.53 9.46 29.21
C ASP A 409 -0.32 10.59 29.79
N GLN A 410 -1.64 10.40 29.95
CA GLN A 410 -2.50 11.40 30.60
C GLN A 410 -2.20 11.54 32.09
N TYR A 411 -1.81 10.48 32.78
CA TYR A 411 -1.52 10.50 34.21
C TYR A 411 -0.25 9.72 34.51
N THR A 412 0.73 10.37 35.12
CA THR A 412 2.01 9.74 35.46
C THR A 412 2.29 9.87 36.95
N VAL A 413 3.13 8.99 37.49
CA VAL A 413 3.76 9.13 38.80
C VAL A 413 5.26 9.22 38.60
N ALA A 414 5.92 10.11 39.33
CA ALA A 414 7.37 10.25 39.29
C ALA A 414 7.99 9.49 40.46
N VAL A 415 9.13 8.84 40.21
CA VAL A 415 9.97 8.29 41.27
C VAL A 415 11.39 8.81 41.13
N THR A 416 11.93 9.33 42.23
CA THR A 416 13.23 9.98 42.31
C THR A 416 14.02 9.51 43.52
N GLY A 417 15.32 9.81 43.56
CA GLY A 417 16.21 9.42 44.65
C GLY A 417 16.90 8.07 44.41
N MET A 418 17.05 7.27 45.46
CA MET A 418 17.88 6.06 45.45
C MET A 418 17.13 4.83 44.91
N VAL A 419 16.59 4.92 43.69
CA VAL A 419 15.97 3.80 42.97
C VAL A 419 16.79 3.40 41.75
N GLN A 420 16.71 2.13 41.33
CA GLN A 420 17.51 1.62 40.22
C GLN A 420 17.23 2.41 38.93
N GLN A 421 15.95 2.63 38.61
CA GLN A 421 15.50 3.43 37.48
C GLN A 421 14.60 4.59 37.94
N PRO A 422 15.15 5.79 38.19
CA PRO A 422 14.33 6.98 38.44
C PRO A 422 13.71 7.49 37.13
N GLY A 423 12.49 8.03 37.21
CA GLY A 423 11.76 8.52 36.05
C GLY A 423 10.26 8.67 36.28
N ASN A 424 9.54 8.95 35.19
CA ASN A 424 8.07 9.01 35.17
C ASN A 424 7.51 7.67 34.68
N TYR A 425 6.47 7.20 35.35
CA TYR A 425 5.78 5.96 35.05
C TYR A 425 4.29 6.22 34.83
N PRO A 426 3.62 5.49 33.91
CA PRO A 426 2.19 5.62 33.70
C PRO A 426 1.42 5.22 34.96
N TRP A 427 0.42 6.03 35.33
CA TRP A 427 -0.44 5.79 36.49
C TRP A 427 -1.76 5.16 36.06
N HIS A 428 -2.27 4.22 36.88
CA HIS A 428 -3.63 3.70 36.74
C HIS A 428 -4.36 3.74 38.10
N PRO A 429 -5.71 3.72 38.11
CA PRO A 429 -6.49 3.64 39.34
C PRO A 429 -6.09 2.42 40.17
N GLY A 430 -5.83 2.64 41.46
CA GLY A 430 -5.40 1.58 42.40
C GLY A 430 -3.91 1.26 42.40
N MET A 431 -3.09 1.93 41.57
CA MET A 431 -1.64 1.75 41.55
C MET A 431 -1.02 1.98 42.94
N THR A 432 -0.11 1.10 43.34
CA THR A 432 0.49 1.14 44.68
C THR A 432 1.97 1.53 44.64
N LEU A 433 2.49 1.99 45.78
CA LEU A 433 3.92 2.30 45.91
C LEU A 433 4.80 1.07 45.57
N ARG A 434 4.32 -0.14 45.87
CA ARG A 434 5.04 -1.39 45.61
C ARG A 434 5.13 -1.69 44.12
N GLU A 435 4.02 -1.50 43.42
CA GLU A 435 3.97 -1.62 41.96
C GLU A 435 4.92 -0.62 41.30
N LEU A 436 4.90 0.65 41.75
CA LEU A 436 5.86 1.65 41.27
C LEU A 436 7.32 1.26 41.52
N MET A 437 7.65 0.76 42.72
CA MET A 437 9.01 0.27 42.99
C MET A 437 9.39 -0.92 42.12
N THR A 438 8.44 -1.78 41.75
CA THR A 438 8.67 -2.91 40.84
C THR A 438 9.01 -2.40 39.44
N LEU A 439 8.26 -1.41 38.94
CA LEU A 439 8.54 -0.75 37.65
C LEU A 439 9.89 0.01 37.66
N ALA A 440 10.27 0.58 38.81
CA ALA A 440 11.56 1.23 39.02
C ALA A 440 12.74 0.27 39.23
N ARG A 441 12.51 -1.06 39.13
CA ARG A 441 13.46 -2.15 39.41
C ARG A 441 14.01 -2.17 40.84
N GLY A 442 13.28 -1.60 41.78
CA GLY A 442 13.61 -1.59 43.20
C GLY A 442 14.60 -0.52 43.64
N PRO A 443 14.83 -0.43 44.96
CA PRO A 443 15.78 0.50 45.56
C PRO A 443 17.23 0.14 45.22
N ARG A 444 18.12 1.15 45.22
CA ARG A 444 19.59 0.96 45.12
C ARG A 444 20.18 0.54 46.46
N ILE A 445 21.41 0.04 46.41
CA ILE A 445 22.25 -0.14 47.61
C ILE A 445 22.47 1.23 48.29
N GLY A 446 22.24 1.30 49.61
CA GLY A 446 22.36 2.54 50.39
C GLY A 446 21.08 3.37 50.52
N VAL A 447 19.93 2.78 50.23
CA VAL A 447 18.60 3.37 50.50
C VAL A 447 18.29 3.37 52.00
N ASP A 448 17.65 4.44 52.46
CA ASP A 448 16.96 4.44 53.74
C ASP A 448 15.62 3.71 53.62
N LEU A 449 15.53 2.50 54.18
CA LEU A 449 14.32 1.68 54.19
C LEU A 449 13.34 2.04 55.31
N ARG A 450 13.56 3.13 56.05
CA ARG A 450 12.64 3.54 57.13
C ARG A 450 11.43 4.28 56.60
N GLU A 451 11.61 5.14 55.60
CA GLU A 451 10.54 5.95 55.03
C GLU A 451 10.82 6.38 53.58
N ALA A 452 9.75 6.60 52.83
CA ALA A 452 9.71 7.31 51.56
C ALA A 452 8.81 8.54 51.69
N GLU A 453 9.07 9.57 50.90
CA GLU A 453 8.22 10.76 50.85
C GLU A 453 7.40 10.77 49.56
N ILE A 454 6.08 10.93 49.67
CA ILE A 454 5.18 11.12 48.55
C ILE A 454 4.72 12.57 48.57
N ALA A 455 5.11 13.34 47.56
CA ALA A 455 4.60 14.68 47.32
C ALA A 455 3.38 14.58 46.40
N ARG A 456 2.20 14.83 46.98
CA ARG A 456 0.89 14.76 46.30
C ARG A 456 0.32 16.14 46.03
N LEU A 457 -0.26 16.33 44.85
CA LEU A 457 -0.98 17.56 44.51
C LEU A 457 -2.20 17.75 45.43
N PRO A 458 -2.34 18.89 46.14
CA PRO A 458 -3.52 19.15 46.96
C PRO A 458 -4.76 19.39 46.11
N ALA A 459 -5.91 18.89 46.60
CA ALA A 459 -7.22 19.07 45.95
C ALA A 459 -7.68 20.54 45.93
N ASP A 460 -7.30 21.32 46.94
CA ASP A 460 -7.55 22.76 47.03
C ASP A 460 -6.23 23.53 46.96
N ARG A 461 -6.08 24.36 45.93
CA ARG A 461 -4.90 25.21 45.69
C ARG A 461 -5.13 26.67 46.05
N SER A 462 -6.30 27.04 46.57
CA SER A 462 -6.66 28.43 46.85
C SER A 462 -5.74 29.11 47.88
N LYS A 463 -4.98 28.34 48.66
CA LYS A 463 -3.97 28.84 49.63
C LYS A 463 -2.53 28.88 49.09
N GLY A 464 -2.31 28.65 47.80
CA GLY A 464 -0.97 28.67 47.19
C GLY A 464 -0.07 27.48 47.57
N GLN A 465 -0.62 26.42 48.17
CA GLN A 465 0.13 25.19 48.44
C GLN A 465 0.39 24.42 47.15
N LEU A 466 1.66 24.04 46.93
CA LEU A 466 2.09 23.33 45.72
C LEU A 466 2.02 21.80 45.85
N ALA A 467 2.23 21.28 47.06
CA ALA A 467 2.19 19.85 47.36
C ALA A 467 1.83 19.59 48.84
N THR A 468 1.29 18.41 49.10
CA THR A 468 1.16 17.79 50.43
C THR A 468 2.15 16.64 50.52
N THR A 469 2.98 16.60 51.56
CA THR A 469 3.97 15.53 51.75
C THR A 469 3.42 14.47 52.69
N LEU A 470 3.51 13.21 52.26
CA LEU A 470 3.14 12.04 53.05
C LEU A 470 4.39 11.19 53.25
N ARG A 471 4.76 10.92 54.50
CA ARG A 471 5.84 9.98 54.82
C ARG A 471 5.26 8.60 54.97
N VAL A 472 5.77 7.66 54.18
CA VAL A 472 5.30 6.28 54.11
C VAL A 472 6.42 5.38 54.59
N PRO A 473 6.19 4.50 55.58
CA PRO A 473 7.22 3.55 55.99
C PRO A 473 7.56 2.64 54.81
N LEU A 474 8.85 2.33 54.63
CA LEU A 474 9.26 1.25 53.74
C LEU A 474 9.54 0.00 54.59
N ASP A 475 9.47 -1.17 53.97
CA ASP A 475 9.89 -2.42 54.60
C ASP A 475 10.69 -3.27 53.60
N SER A 476 11.19 -4.42 54.07
CA SER A 476 12.00 -5.32 53.24
C SER A 476 11.26 -5.93 52.06
N THR A 477 9.93 -5.82 52.00
CA THR A 477 9.14 -6.39 50.89
C THR A 477 9.25 -5.56 49.61
N TYR A 478 9.85 -4.38 49.67
CA TYR A 478 10.18 -3.54 48.51
C TYR A 478 11.55 -3.89 47.88
N LEU A 479 12.28 -4.85 48.45
CA LEU A 479 13.50 -5.42 47.90
C LEU A 479 13.12 -6.62 47.01
N PHE A 480 13.55 -6.65 45.75
CA PHE A 480 13.11 -7.70 44.81
C PHE A 480 14.12 -8.83 44.59
N GLU A 481 15.38 -8.67 45.02
CA GLU A 481 16.40 -9.72 44.92
C GLU A 481 16.26 -10.73 46.07
N ARG A 482 16.11 -12.02 45.72
CA ARG A 482 15.97 -13.13 46.66
C ARG A 482 17.06 -14.16 46.42
N ASP A 483 17.55 -14.78 47.47
CA ASP A 483 18.47 -15.91 47.39
C ASP A 483 17.75 -17.22 47.07
N SER A 484 18.53 -18.29 46.94
CA SER A 484 18.05 -19.66 46.64
C SER A 484 17.13 -20.24 47.73
N ALA A 485 17.09 -19.64 48.92
CA ALA A 485 16.22 -19.99 50.03
C ALA A 485 14.97 -19.08 50.12
N GLY A 486 14.81 -18.14 49.17
CA GLY A 486 13.70 -17.17 49.14
C GLY A 486 13.86 -16.01 50.13
N GLN A 487 15.01 -15.91 50.81
CA GLN A 487 15.35 -14.81 51.72
C GLN A 487 15.83 -13.61 50.92
N PHE A 488 15.46 -12.41 51.38
CA PHE A 488 15.84 -11.17 50.70
C PHE A 488 17.35 -10.92 50.82
N ILE A 489 17.99 -10.61 49.69
CA ILE A 489 19.40 -10.22 49.66
C ILE A 489 19.46 -8.69 49.78
N GLY A 490 19.57 -8.20 51.01
CA GLY A 490 19.85 -6.78 51.29
C GLY A 490 21.34 -6.56 51.62
N PRO A 491 21.86 -5.33 51.50
CA PRO A 491 23.19 -5.00 52.01
C PRO A 491 23.30 -5.36 53.51
N PRO A 492 24.37 -6.03 53.95
CA PRO A 492 24.55 -6.37 55.37
C PRO A 492 24.61 -5.11 56.25
N GLY A 493 23.92 -5.13 57.39
CA GLY A 493 24.00 -4.06 58.41
C GLY A 493 22.81 -3.08 58.50
N ILE A 494 21.71 -3.34 57.77
CA ILE A 494 20.48 -2.54 57.88
C ILE A 494 19.50 -3.28 58.81
N GLU A 495 19.05 -2.64 59.89
CA GLU A 495 18.01 -3.19 60.77
C GLU A 495 16.69 -3.35 59.98
N PHE A 496 16.09 -4.53 60.06
CA PHE A 496 14.85 -4.87 59.37
C PHE A 496 13.67 -4.14 60.03
N PRO A 497 12.89 -3.32 59.31
CA PRO A 497 11.57 -2.90 59.79
C PRO A 497 10.66 -4.13 59.91
N ALA A 498 9.87 -4.17 60.99
CA ALA A 498 8.93 -5.25 61.26
C ALA A 498 7.84 -5.37 60.18
N HIS A 499 7.33 -6.60 60.03
CA HIS A 499 6.32 -6.97 59.04
C HIS A 499 5.03 -6.13 59.10
N GLY A 500 4.55 -5.68 57.93
CA GLY A 500 3.13 -5.35 57.71
C GLY A 500 2.82 -3.89 57.43
N THR A 501 3.63 -3.17 56.66
CA THR A 501 3.26 -1.80 56.26
C THR A 501 2.03 -1.80 55.35
N PRO A 502 0.99 -0.99 55.63
CA PRO A 502 -0.18 -0.88 54.76
C PRO A 502 0.22 -0.37 53.37
N GLU A 503 -0.33 -1.01 52.35
CA GLU A 503 -0.07 -0.66 50.97
C GLU A 503 -0.64 0.72 50.64
N VAL A 504 0.23 1.67 50.29
CA VAL A 504 -0.17 3.05 49.98
C VAL A 504 -0.50 3.17 48.49
N THR A 505 -1.74 3.57 48.21
CA THR A 505 -2.21 3.88 46.85
C THR A 505 -1.70 5.26 46.42
N LEU A 506 -1.13 5.31 45.22
CA LEU A 506 -0.66 6.52 44.58
C LEU A 506 -1.80 7.22 43.84
N ALA A 507 -1.71 8.54 43.74
CA ALA A 507 -2.57 9.37 42.92
C ALA A 507 -1.83 9.86 41.68
N ALA A 508 -2.57 10.28 40.66
CA ALA A 508 -2.00 10.89 39.47
C ALA A 508 -1.11 12.09 39.82
N TYR A 509 0.08 12.14 39.22
CA TYR A 509 1.14 13.13 39.41
C TYR A 509 1.81 13.15 40.78
N ASP A 510 1.63 12.10 41.59
CA ASP A 510 2.44 11.93 42.80
C ASP A 510 3.93 11.84 42.43
N ASN A 511 4.77 12.49 43.24
CA ASN A 511 6.23 12.37 43.15
C ASN A 511 6.74 11.66 44.39
N VAL A 512 7.31 10.47 44.19
CA VAL A 512 7.86 9.61 45.23
C VAL A 512 9.37 9.80 45.32
N LEU A 513 9.85 10.26 46.48
CA LEU A 513 11.27 10.39 46.80
C LEU A 513 11.71 9.23 47.70
N ILE A 514 12.69 8.46 47.23
CA ILE A 514 13.36 7.41 48.01
C ILE A 514 14.66 7.97 48.58
N PHE A 515 14.75 8.02 49.90
CA PHE A 515 15.88 8.62 50.61
C PHE A 515 17.16 7.78 50.51
N LYS A 516 18.30 8.47 50.52
CA LYS A 516 19.62 7.87 50.74
C LYS A 516 19.88 7.77 52.24
N GLN A 517 20.41 6.65 52.70
CA GLN A 517 20.90 6.52 54.06
C GLN A 517 22.08 7.50 54.29
N PRO A 518 22.01 8.42 55.27
CA PRO A 518 22.98 9.50 55.44
C PRO A 518 24.44 9.01 55.63
N ASP A 519 24.62 7.95 56.40
CA ASP A 519 25.94 7.40 56.75
C ASP A 519 26.42 6.28 55.82
N PHE A 520 25.67 5.99 54.75
CA PHE A 520 26.02 4.90 53.85
C PHE A 520 27.09 5.33 52.83
N GLU A 521 28.26 4.69 52.92
CA GLU A 521 29.34 4.75 51.95
C GLU A 521 29.79 3.33 51.59
N LEU A 522 30.11 3.10 50.31
CA LEU A 522 30.71 1.84 49.88
C LEU A 522 32.14 1.73 50.40
N GLN A 523 32.62 0.48 50.55
CA GLN A 523 34.01 0.21 50.96
C GLN A 523 34.99 1.05 50.14
N ARG A 524 35.88 1.77 50.83
CA ARG A 524 36.93 2.58 50.22
C ARG A 524 38.21 1.78 50.22
N MET A 525 38.83 1.71 49.05
CA MET A 525 40.11 1.04 48.87
C MET A 525 41.21 2.10 48.80
N VAL A 526 42.29 1.90 49.55
CA VAL A 526 43.50 2.73 49.49
C VAL A 526 44.66 1.88 49.00
N THR A 527 45.44 2.43 48.08
CA THR A 527 46.62 1.76 47.54
C THR A 527 47.85 2.31 48.25
N ILE A 528 48.55 1.44 48.97
CA ILE A 528 49.77 1.80 49.69
C ILE A 528 50.96 1.47 48.78
N THR A 529 51.75 2.50 48.44
CA THR A 529 52.97 2.40 47.62
C THR A 529 54.17 3.02 48.33
N GLY A 530 55.37 2.45 48.16
CA GLY A 530 56.62 2.94 48.77
C GLY A 530 57.44 1.82 49.41
N GLU A 531 58.41 2.16 50.26
CA GLU A 531 59.14 1.20 51.12
C GLU A 531 58.28 0.75 52.30
N VAL A 532 57.26 -0.05 52.02
CA VAL A 532 56.41 -0.70 53.01
C VAL A 532 56.50 -2.22 52.86
N MET A 533 56.40 -2.98 53.95
CA MET A 533 56.60 -4.44 53.91
C MET A 533 55.60 -5.18 52.99
N PHE A 534 54.38 -4.67 52.87
CA PHE A 534 53.33 -5.27 52.04
C PHE A 534 52.60 -4.19 51.24
N PRO A 535 53.14 -3.75 50.09
CA PRO A 535 52.43 -2.82 49.21
C PRO A 535 51.22 -3.53 48.59
N GLY A 536 50.12 -2.81 48.43
CA GLY A 536 48.88 -3.39 47.94
C GLY A 536 47.68 -2.48 48.12
N THR A 537 46.52 -2.95 47.67
CA THR A 537 45.24 -2.28 47.84
C THR A 537 44.53 -2.84 49.06
N TYR A 538 44.33 -2.00 50.08
CA TYR A 538 43.69 -2.37 51.33
C TYR A 538 42.33 -1.66 51.46
N ALA A 539 41.34 -2.35 52.03
CA ALA A 539 40.06 -1.74 52.37
C ALA A 539 40.19 -0.95 53.69
N LEU A 540 39.71 0.28 53.70
CA LEU A 540 39.55 1.07 54.94
C LEU A 540 38.46 0.42 55.80
N ARG A 541 38.75 0.20 57.09
CA ARG A 541 37.83 -0.37 58.09
C ARG A 541 36.99 0.72 58.76
N SER A 542 37.43 1.97 58.77
CA SER A 542 36.65 3.11 59.28
C SER A 542 36.79 4.35 58.41
N LYS A 543 35.86 5.30 58.54
CA LYS A 543 35.84 6.55 57.76
C LYS A 543 37.05 7.45 58.03
N ASP A 544 37.62 7.33 59.23
CA ASP A 544 38.72 8.15 59.73
C ASP A 544 40.07 7.42 59.72
N GLU A 545 40.15 6.23 59.09
CA GLU A 545 41.37 5.41 58.98
C GLU A 545 42.35 5.87 57.89
#